data_AF-A0A022W7E7-F1
#
_entry.id   AF-A0A022W7E7-F1
#
_cell.length_a   1.000
_cell.length_b   1.000
_cell.length_c   1.000
_cell.angle_alpha   90.00
_cell.angle_beta   90.00
_cell.angle_gamma   90.00
#
_symmetry.space_group_name_H-M   'P 1'
#
loop_
_entity.id
_entity.type
_entity.pdbx_description
1 polymer ?
#
loop_
_entity_poly.entity_id
_entity_poly.type
_entity_poly.pdbx_seq_one_letter_code
_entity_poly.pdbx_strand_id
1 'polypeptide(L)'
;MSRPGREAPSEVLNPPRQLVPFVYEGLCGVRHPGVNGGDGLKFAFAEFAPRAICLPGFGHSPESAHLACRFVANLAARHHADLLAMRPWDCQFCGIKASTFNLVVVSFLSPEAGTIDPIRRSVWGYGVPICRTAGSCDQKAGRLTAELRDTYISGLATPPSPSCMMCGSTEGLMLCSGCKVVRYCSLECRREHHSVHKKDCRAAQREKLRDKIQEHLLRQRESHFSKFKVRKP
;
A
#
# COMPACT_ATOMS: atom_id res chain seq x y z
N MET A 1 -62.54 15.14 -16.52
CA MET A 1 -61.28 15.89 -16.66
C MET A 1 -60.23 15.25 -15.77
N SER A 2 -59.32 14.47 -16.36
CA SER A 2 -58.33 13.67 -15.64
C SER A 2 -57.01 14.42 -15.53
N ARG A 3 -56.42 14.50 -14.33
CA ARG A 3 -55.11 15.11 -14.09
C ARG A 3 -54.00 14.28 -14.77
N PRO A 4 -52.99 14.88 -15.41
CA PRO A 4 -51.85 14.14 -15.91
C PRO A 4 -50.98 13.69 -14.72
N GLY A 5 -50.66 12.40 -14.66
CA GLY A 5 -49.67 11.85 -13.75
C GLY A 5 -48.29 12.40 -14.10
N ARG A 6 -47.57 12.94 -13.11
CA ARG A 6 -46.14 13.22 -13.24
C ARG A 6 -45.39 11.90 -13.09
N GLU A 7 -44.94 11.34 -14.21
CA GLU A 7 -43.85 10.36 -14.19
C GLU A 7 -42.56 11.09 -13.79
N ALA A 8 -41.92 10.64 -12.72
CA ALA A 8 -40.60 11.10 -12.33
C ALA A 8 -39.58 10.50 -13.32
N PRO A 9 -38.66 11.29 -13.89
CA PRO A 9 -37.59 10.73 -14.70
C PRO A 9 -36.71 9.88 -13.79
N SER A 10 -36.53 8.59 -14.12
CA SER A 10 -35.46 7.78 -13.53
C SER A 10 -34.14 8.32 -14.06
N GLU A 11 -33.58 9.31 -13.37
CA GLU A 11 -32.26 9.84 -13.65
C GLU A 11 -31.23 8.76 -13.28
N VAL A 12 -30.87 7.95 -14.27
CA VAL A 12 -29.66 7.13 -14.22
C VAL A 12 -28.51 8.11 -14.01
N LEU A 13 -27.90 8.08 -12.82
CA LEU A 13 -26.77 8.91 -12.44
C LEU A 13 -25.62 8.72 -13.45
N ASN A 14 -25.59 9.54 -14.50
CA ASN A 14 -24.44 9.60 -15.40
C ASN A 14 -23.24 10.06 -14.57
N PRO A 15 -22.09 9.33 -14.59
CA PRO A 15 -20.88 9.82 -13.96
C PRO A 15 -20.56 11.21 -14.52
N PRO A 16 -20.09 12.16 -13.69
CA PRO A 16 -19.67 13.47 -14.18
C PRO A 16 -18.75 13.29 -15.38
N ARG A 17 -18.89 14.11 -16.44
CA ARG A 17 -18.06 14.12 -17.67
C ARG A 17 -16.54 14.21 -17.44
N GLN A 18 -16.10 14.22 -16.19
CA GLN A 18 -14.75 14.34 -15.67
C GLN A 18 -14.23 13.05 -15.03
N LEU A 19 -14.98 11.93 -15.03
CA LEU A 19 -14.54 10.64 -14.51
C LEU A 19 -14.32 9.63 -15.63
N VAL A 20 -13.32 8.78 -15.47
CA VAL A 20 -12.93 7.72 -16.41
C VAL A 20 -12.99 6.38 -15.66
N PRO A 21 -13.72 5.38 -16.19
CA PRO A 21 -13.76 4.06 -15.58
C PRO A 21 -12.40 3.36 -15.71
N PHE A 22 -12.03 2.62 -14.67
CA PHE A 22 -10.85 1.77 -14.65
C PHE A 22 -11.08 0.59 -13.70
N VAL A 23 -10.14 -0.35 -13.66
CA VAL A 23 -10.22 -1.50 -12.74
C VAL A 23 -9.04 -1.49 -11.78
N TYR A 24 -9.33 -1.59 -10.48
CA TYR A 24 -8.32 -1.91 -9.48
C TYR A 24 -8.28 -3.41 -9.27
N GLU A 25 -7.20 -4.06 -9.70
CA GLU A 25 -7.08 -5.52 -9.65
C GLU A 25 -5.74 -5.96 -9.09
N GLY A 26 -5.60 -7.24 -8.81
CA GLY A 26 -4.35 -7.74 -8.26
C GLY A 26 -4.43 -9.08 -7.57
N LEU A 27 -3.40 -9.36 -6.78
CA LEU A 27 -3.21 -10.61 -6.07
C LEU A 27 -2.99 -10.37 -4.58
N CYS A 28 -3.56 -11.24 -3.75
CA CYS A 28 -3.31 -11.27 -2.31
C CYS A 28 -2.81 -12.65 -1.87
N GLY A 29 -1.80 -12.69 -1.01
CA GLY A 29 -1.29 -13.95 -0.46
C GLY A 29 -0.63 -14.85 -1.50
N VAL A 30 0.19 -14.30 -2.39
CA VAL A 30 0.89 -15.07 -3.45
C VAL A 30 1.87 -16.06 -2.82
N ARG A 31 1.84 -17.32 -3.26
CA ARG A 31 2.84 -18.33 -2.85
C ARG A 31 4.22 -17.91 -3.36
N HIS A 32 5.22 -17.96 -2.48
CA HIS A 32 6.59 -17.62 -2.81
C HIS A 32 7.58 -18.45 -1.97
N PRO A 33 8.80 -18.73 -2.45
CA PRO A 33 9.86 -19.23 -1.58
C PRO A 33 10.05 -18.34 -0.34
N GLY A 34 10.12 -18.94 0.84
CA GLY A 34 10.34 -18.21 2.10
C GLY A 34 9.09 -17.63 2.78
N VAL A 35 7.88 -17.90 2.26
CA VAL A 35 6.62 -17.65 2.97
C VAL A 35 5.89 -18.94 3.37
N ASN A 36 5.11 -18.85 4.44
CA ASN A 36 4.19 -19.87 4.90
C ASN A 36 2.90 -19.80 4.07
N GLY A 37 2.81 -20.63 3.04
CA GLY A 37 1.58 -20.82 2.28
C GLY A 37 1.13 -19.58 1.50
N GLY A 38 -0.20 -19.43 1.39
CA GLY A 38 -0.87 -18.52 0.45
C GLY A 38 -1.46 -19.28 -0.72
N ASP A 39 -2.41 -18.67 -1.43
CA ASP A 39 -3.10 -19.26 -2.59
C ASP A 39 -3.22 -18.29 -3.77
N GLY A 40 -2.72 -17.05 -3.63
CA GLY A 40 -2.74 -16.04 -4.68
C GLY A 40 -4.15 -15.62 -5.06
N LEU A 41 -5.00 -15.31 -4.07
CA LEU A 41 -6.35 -14.80 -4.30
C LEU A 41 -6.32 -13.60 -5.27
N LYS A 42 -7.05 -13.71 -6.38
CA LYS A 42 -7.25 -12.61 -7.32
C LYS A 42 -8.39 -11.72 -6.84
N PHE A 43 -8.23 -10.40 -6.96
CA PHE A 43 -9.29 -9.44 -6.71
C PHE A 43 -9.43 -8.48 -7.89
N ALA A 44 -10.63 -7.93 -8.07
CA ALA A 44 -10.91 -6.87 -9.03
C ALA A 44 -12.08 -6.00 -8.53
N PHE A 45 -11.89 -4.70 -8.59
CA PHE A 45 -12.88 -3.68 -8.23
C PHE A 45 -13.05 -2.70 -9.40
N ALA A 46 -14.29 -2.44 -9.79
CA ALA A 46 -14.60 -1.42 -10.80
C ALA A 46 -14.65 -0.05 -10.14
N GLU A 47 -13.90 0.91 -10.67
CA GLU A 47 -13.69 2.22 -10.05
C GLU A 47 -13.67 3.34 -11.09
N PHE A 48 -13.69 4.58 -10.59
CA PHE A 48 -13.66 5.79 -11.42
C PHE A 48 -12.52 6.70 -11.00
N ALA A 49 -11.72 7.14 -11.96
CA ALA A 49 -10.59 8.04 -11.77
C ALA A 49 -10.89 9.41 -12.39
N PRO A 50 -10.39 10.52 -11.82
CA PRO A 50 -10.47 11.83 -12.47
C PRO A 50 -9.81 11.80 -13.85
N ARG A 51 -10.48 12.34 -14.86
CA ARG A 51 -9.98 12.42 -16.25
C ARG A 51 -8.60 13.06 -16.31
N ALA A 52 -8.33 14.02 -15.42
CA ALA A 52 -7.03 14.68 -15.30
C ALA A 52 -5.88 13.67 -15.13
N ILE A 53 -6.03 12.59 -14.38
CA ILE A 53 -4.95 11.61 -14.16
C ILE A 53 -4.96 10.44 -15.17
N CYS A 54 -5.83 10.49 -16.18
CA CYS A 54 -6.03 9.43 -17.16
C CYS A 54 -5.65 9.81 -18.60
N LEU A 55 -5.22 11.06 -18.82
CA LEU A 55 -4.86 11.59 -20.13
C LEU A 55 -3.34 11.64 -20.32
N PRO A 56 -2.82 11.24 -21.49
CA PRO A 56 -1.40 11.41 -21.84
C PRO A 56 -0.97 12.88 -21.68
N GLY A 57 0.20 13.12 -21.09
CA GLY A 57 0.74 14.45 -20.82
C GLY A 57 0.39 15.03 -19.44
N PHE A 58 -0.57 14.44 -18.72
CA PHE A 58 -0.77 14.69 -17.28
C PHE A 58 0.09 13.69 -16.50
N GLY A 59 1.14 14.17 -15.84
CA GLY A 59 2.17 13.35 -15.20
C GLY A 59 3.60 13.86 -15.42
N HIS A 60 3.77 14.85 -16.32
CA HIS A 60 5.07 15.51 -16.56
C HIS A 60 5.28 16.74 -15.67
N SER A 61 4.30 17.10 -14.84
CA SER A 61 4.41 18.15 -13.83
C SER A 61 4.37 17.54 -12.42
N PRO A 62 5.09 18.12 -11.43
CA PRO A 62 5.04 17.65 -10.06
C PRO A 62 3.62 17.60 -9.46
N GLU A 63 2.74 18.54 -9.83
CA GLU A 63 1.36 18.60 -9.31
C GLU A 63 0.48 17.46 -9.83
N SER A 64 0.63 17.12 -11.11
CA SER A 64 -0.13 16.03 -11.74
C SER A 64 0.32 14.65 -11.22
N ALA A 65 1.62 14.47 -10.99
CA ALA A 65 2.16 13.29 -10.32
C ALA A 65 1.64 13.16 -8.88
N HIS A 66 1.60 14.26 -8.12
CA HIS A 66 1.07 14.27 -6.76
C HIS A 66 -0.41 13.86 -6.70
N LEU A 67 -1.23 14.38 -7.62
CA LEU A 67 -2.65 14.03 -7.69
C LEU A 67 -2.86 12.53 -7.95
N ALA A 68 -2.09 11.95 -8.87
CA ALA A 68 -2.14 10.53 -9.17
C ALA A 68 -1.70 9.68 -7.96
N CYS A 69 -0.59 10.02 -7.30
CA CYS A 69 -0.14 9.33 -6.09
C CYS A 69 -1.19 9.35 -4.98
N ARG A 70 -1.79 10.53 -4.71
CA ARG A 70 -2.83 10.68 -3.68
C ARG A 70 -4.08 9.88 -4.01
N PHE A 71 -4.48 9.87 -5.29
CA PHE A 71 -5.62 9.08 -5.74
C PHE A 71 -5.38 7.59 -5.51
N VAL A 72 -4.23 7.06 -5.93
CA VAL A 72 -3.88 5.65 -5.76
C VAL A 72 -3.74 5.25 -4.29
N ALA A 73 -3.15 6.10 -3.45
CA ALA A 73 -3.05 5.86 -2.01
C ALA A 73 -4.44 5.75 -1.35
N ASN A 74 -5.36 6.67 -1.69
CA ASN A 74 -6.74 6.63 -1.17
C ASN A 74 -7.52 5.43 -1.69
N LEU A 75 -7.35 5.08 -2.96
CA LEU A 75 -7.94 3.88 -3.55
C LEU A 75 -7.49 2.62 -2.80
N ALA A 76 -6.17 2.44 -2.62
CA ALA A 76 -5.61 1.32 -1.89
C ALA A 76 -6.09 1.28 -0.43
N ALA A 77 -6.15 2.42 0.25
CA ALA A 77 -6.61 2.50 1.64
C ALA A 77 -8.09 2.11 1.81
N ARG A 78 -8.97 2.50 0.87
CA ARG A 78 -10.40 2.09 0.90
C ARG A 78 -10.53 0.57 0.74
N HIS A 79 -9.94 0.03 -0.32
CA HIS A 79 -10.03 -1.40 -0.64
C HIS A 79 -9.22 -2.31 0.29
N HIS A 80 -8.29 -1.76 1.08
CA HIS A 80 -7.59 -2.52 2.11
C HIS A 80 -8.56 -3.15 3.12
N ALA A 81 -9.60 -2.41 3.52
CA ALA A 81 -10.61 -2.91 4.44
C ALA A 81 -11.44 -4.03 3.79
N ASP A 82 -11.83 -3.85 2.53
CA ASP A 82 -12.59 -4.84 1.76
C ASP A 82 -11.79 -6.14 1.59
N LEU A 83 -10.49 -6.03 1.26
CA LEU A 83 -9.58 -7.18 1.15
C LEU A 83 -9.46 -7.96 2.47
N LEU A 84 -9.36 -7.27 3.61
CA LEU A 84 -9.33 -7.91 4.92
C LEU A 84 -10.64 -8.59 5.28
N ALA A 85 -11.77 -8.03 4.84
CA ALA A 85 -13.10 -8.55 5.13
C ALA A 85 -13.50 -9.73 4.23
N MET A 86 -12.88 -9.88 3.04
CA MET A 86 -13.22 -10.95 2.10
C MET A 86 -13.12 -12.36 2.68
N ARG A 87 -12.14 -12.61 3.56
CA ARG A 87 -11.94 -13.88 4.24
C ARG A 87 -10.97 -13.77 5.41
N PRO A 88 -10.87 -14.79 6.29
CA PRO A 88 -9.76 -14.89 7.21
C PRO A 88 -8.42 -15.00 6.46
N TRP A 89 -7.41 -14.32 6.97
CA TRP A 89 -6.06 -14.33 6.44
C TRP A 89 -5.08 -14.78 7.52
N ASP A 90 -4.09 -15.57 7.12
CA ASP A 90 -2.94 -15.87 7.95
C ASP A 90 -1.73 -15.09 7.45
N CYS A 91 -0.90 -14.66 8.39
CA CYS A 91 0.34 -13.99 8.09
C CYS A 91 1.26 -14.94 7.33
N GLN A 92 1.67 -14.53 6.13
CA GLN A 92 2.55 -15.34 5.27
C GLN A 92 3.96 -15.56 5.85
N PHE A 93 4.33 -15.02 7.00
CA PHE A 93 5.66 -15.24 7.60
C PHE A 93 5.64 -15.95 8.93
N CYS A 94 4.63 -15.72 9.77
CA CYS A 94 4.56 -16.34 11.10
C CYS A 94 3.36 -17.28 11.26
N GLY A 95 2.47 -17.36 10.27
CA GLY A 95 1.32 -18.27 10.26
C GLY A 95 0.17 -17.89 11.19
N ILE A 96 0.33 -16.90 12.07
CA ILE A 96 -0.77 -16.41 12.92
C ILE A 96 -1.72 -15.53 12.10
N LYS A 97 -2.96 -15.37 12.58
CA LYS A 97 -3.97 -14.52 11.95
C LYS A 97 -3.44 -13.13 11.56
N ALA A 98 -3.57 -12.79 10.29
CA ALA A 98 -3.25 -11.48 9.76
C ALA A 98 -4.29 -10.44 10.19
N SER A 99 -3.82 -9.23 10.48
CA SER A 99 -4.68 -8.09 10.82
C SER A 99 -4.61 -6.97 9.78
N THR A 100 -3.71 -7.09 8.82
CA THR A 100 -3.44 -6.08 7.79
C THR A 100 -2.67 -6.69 6.62
N PHE A 101 -2.50 -5.93 5.55
CA PHE A 101 -1.65 -6.28 4.41
C PHE A 101 -0.47 -5.31 4.30
N ASN A 102 0.69 -5.83 3.93
CA ASN A 102 1.65 -5.00 3.21
C ASN A 102 1.20 -4.96 1.74
N LEU A 103 0.76 -3.81 1.27
CA LEU A 103 0.15 -3.63 -0.04
C LEU A 103 1.01 -2.68 -0.88
N VAL A 104 1.49 -3.17 -2.02
CA VAL A 104 2.13 -2.33 -3.05
C VAL A 104 1.18 -2.22 -4.22
N VAL A 105 1.05 -1.00 -4.77
CA VAL A 105 0.17 -0.70 -5.90
C VAL A 105 0.93 0.04 -7.00
N VAL A 106 0.60 -0.29 -8.25
CA VAL A 106 1.17 0.34 -9.46
C VAL A 106 0.02 0.83 -10.33
N SER A 107 0.15 2.04 -10.85
CA SER A 107 -0.88 2.71 -11.63
C SER A 107 -0.59 2.65 -13.13
N PHE A 108 -1.59 2.25 -13.91
CA PHE A 108 -1.60 2.30 -15.38
C PHE A 108 -2.77 3.15 -15.88
N LEU A 109 -3.12 4.21 -15.14
CA LEU A 109 -4.26 5.07 -15.45
C LEU A 109 -4.03 5.98 -16.68
N SER A 110 -2.77 6.35 -16.92
CA SER A 110 -2.33 7.09 -18.10
C SER A 110 -1.43 6.18 -18.94
N PRO A 111 -1.96 5.46 -19.92
CA PRO A 111 -1.13 4.69 -20.83
C PRO A 111 -0.28 5.65 -21.66
N GLU A 112 1.05 5.49 -21.59
CA GLU A 112 1.93 6.03 -22.62
C GLU A 112 1.62 5.30 -23.94
N ALA A 113 1.65 6.04 -25.05
CA ALA A 113 1.47 5.45 -26.37
C ALA A 113 2.54 4.36 -26.57
N GLY A 114 2.12 3.08 -26.60
CA GLY A 114 3.01 1.95 -26.90
C GLY A 114 3.17 0.88 -25.81
N THR A 115 2.40 0.90 -24.71
CA THR A 115 2.31 -0.28 -23.83
C THR A 115 1.44 -1.38 -24.45
N ILE A 116 1.82 -2.65 -24.24
CA ILE A 116 1.40 -3.84 -25.02
C ILE A 116 -0.12 -4.12 -25.00
N ASP A 117 -0.90 -3.45 -24.14
CA ASP A 117 -2.37 -3.53 -24.16
C ASP A 117 -3.02 -2.14 -23.99
N PRO A 118 -3.47 -1.50 -25.09
CA PRO A 118 -4.02 -0.14 -25.06
C PRO A 118 -5.45 -0.03 -24.52
N ILE A 119 -6.09 -1.10 -24.05
CA ILE A 119 -7.57 -1.12 -23.92
C ILE A 119 -8.09 -0.98 -22.48
N ARG A 120 -7.34 -1.37 -21.44
CA ARG A 120 -7.86 -1.32 -20.05
C ARG A 120 -6.97 -0.51 -19.12
N ARG A 121 -7.48 0.66 -18.69
CA ARG A 121 -6.91 1.39 -17.56
C ARG A 121 -7.04 0.54 -16.31
N SER A 122 -5.91 0.32 -15.65
CA SER A 122 -5.89 -0.47 -14.42
C SER A 122 -4.96 0.10 -13.37
N VAL A 123 -5.29 -0.15 -12.12
CA VAL A 123 -4.33 -0.08 -11.02
C VAL A 123 -4.10 -1.52 -10.58
N TRP A 124 -2.85 -1.94 -10.43
CA TRP A 124 -2.51 -3.29 -9.97
C TRP A 124 -2.01 -3.26 -8.54
N GLY A 125 -2.42 -4.23 -7.72
CA GLY A 125 -2.00 -4.38 -6.33
C GLY A 125 -1.48 -5.76 -5.97
N TYR A 126 -0.43 -5.81 -5.14
CA TYR A 126 0.04 -7.04 -4.48
C TYR A 126 -0.07 -6.88 -2.97
N GLY A 127 -0.96 -7.66 -2.36
CA GLY A 127 -1.18 -7.68 -0.92
C GLY A 127 -0.54 -8.89 -0.26
N VAL A 128 0.38 -8.69 0.66
CA VAL A 128 0.94 -9.74 1.50
C VAL A 128 0.29 -9.66 2.89
N PRO A 129 -0.56 -10.62 3.28
CA PRO A 129 -1.22 -10.60 4.59
C PRO A 129 -0.17 -10.76 5.69
N ILE A 130 -0.23 -9.87 6.68
CA ILE A 130 0.72 -9.81 7.79
C ILE A 130 0.01 -9.66 9.13
N CYS A 131 0.65 -10.20 10.17
CA CYS A 131 0.10 -10.19 11.52
C CYS A 131 -0.05 -8.77 12.08
N ARG A 132 0.81 -7.83 11.68
CA ARG A 132 0.80 -6.42 12.08
C ARG A 132 1.79 -5.61 11.25
N THR A 133 1.57 -4.29 11.17
CA THR A 133 2.50 -3.32 10.60
C THR A 133 3.74 -3.12 11.47
N ALA A 134 4.83 -2.63 10.87
CA ALA A 134 6.07 -2.18 11.50
C ALA A 134 6.86 -3.21 12.33
N GLY A 135 6.50 -4.50 12.25
CA GLY A 135 7.27 -5.61 12.81
C GLY A 135 8.15 -6.31 11.77
N SER A 136 8.82 -7.40 12.17
CA SER A 136 9.69 -8.19 11.28
C SER A 136 8.95 -8.81 10.10
N CYS A 137 7.69 -9.24 10.28
CA CYS A 137 6.86 -9.78 9.19
C CYS A 137 6.55 -8.69 8.14
N ASP A 138 6.31 -7.45 8.56
CA ASP A 138 6.07 -6.33 7.66
C ASP A 138 7.32 -5.97 6.84
N GLN A 139 8.50 -5.97 7.47
CA GLN A 139 9.76 -5.74 6.75
C GLN A 139 10.06 -6.84 5.72
N LYS A 140 9.78 -8.10 6.06
CA LYS A 140 9.88 -9.22 5.10
C LYS A 140 8.87 -9.08 3.97
N ALA A 141 7.63 -8.69 4.31
CA ALA A 141 6.57 -8.46 3.35
C ALA A 141 6.94 -7.35 2.35
N GLY A 142 7.49 -6.23 2.84
CA GLY A 142 7.93 -5.13 1.97
C GLY A 142 9.00 -5.54 0.95
N ARG A 143 9.90 -6.46 1.33
CA ARG A 143 10.87 -7.04 0.38
C ARG A 143 10.19 -7.94 -0.65
N LEU A 144 9.29 -8.81 -0.21
CA LEU A 144 8.54 -9.70 -1.10
C LEU A 144 7.68 -8.91 -2.09
N THR A 145 6.94 -7.90 -1.64
CA THR A 145 6.12 -7.07 -2.53
C THR A 145 6.95 -6.30 -3.56
N ALA A 146 8.19 -5.92 -3.22
CA ALA A 146 9.11 -5.30 -4.19
C ALA A 146 9.56 -6.30 -5.26
N GLU A 147 9.89 -7.53 -4.86
CA GLU A 147 10.26 -8.63 -5.78
C GLU A 147 9.09 -9.02 -6.70
N LEU A 148 7.88 -9.15 -6.13
CA LEU A 148 6.67 -9.45 -6.91
C LEU A 148 6.36 -8.34 -7.92
N ARG A 149 6.51 -7.07 -7.52
CA ARG A 149 6.36 -5.94 -8.45
C ARG A 149 7.29 -6.10 -9.65
N ASP A 150 8.57 -6.38 -9.43
CA ASP A 150 9.56 -6.47 -10.51
C ASP A 150 9.27 -7.69 -11.43
N THR A 151 8.77 -8.78 -10.84
CA THR A 151 8.44 -10.02 -11.57
C THR A 151 7.21 -9.87 -12.47
N TYR A 152 6.12 -9.29 -11.95
CA TYR A 152 4.85 -9.21 -12.68
C TYR A 152 4.69 -7.91 -13.48
N ILE A 153 5.52 -6.90 -13.22
CA ILE A 153 5.49 -5.58 -13.87
C ILE A 153 6.89 -5.28 -14.43
N SER A 154 7.41 -6.21 -15.24
CA SER A 154 8.59 -5.93 -16.06
C SER A 154 8.18 -5.03 -17.23
N GLY A 155 8.57 -3.75 -17.19
CA GLY A 155 8.35 -2.81 -18.30
C GLY A 155 7.98 -1.38 -17.91
N LEU A 156 7.70 -1.09 -16.64
CA LEU A 156 7.48 0.28 -16.16
C LEU A 156 8.57 0.71 -15.19
N ALA A 157 9.27 1.78 -15.54
CA ALA A 157 10.21 2.44 -14.66
C ALA A 157 9.48 2.96 -13.41
N THR A 158 9.54 2.22 -12.31
CA THR A 158 9.42 2.88 -11.00
C THR A 158 10.70 3.67 -10.78
N PRO A 159 10.66 4.93 -10.31
CA PRO A 159 11.88 5.57 -9.83
C PRO A 159 12.45 4.67 -8.72
N PRO A 160 13.72 4.20 -8.84
CA PRO A 160 14.35 3.30 -7.88
C PRO A 160 14.69 4.00 -6.55
N SER A 161 14.27 5.25 -6.40
CA SER A 161 14.69 6.13 -5.34
C SER A 161 13.64 6.17 -4.24
N PRO A 162 14.07 6.29 -2.96
CA PRO A 162 13.18 6.77 -1.93
C PRO A 162 12.50 8.05 -2.43
N SER A 163 11.21 8.23 -2.12
CA SER A 163 10.44 9.40 -2.53
C SER A 163 9.63 9.96 -1.37
N CYS A 164 9.20 11.20 -1.52
CA CYS A 164 8.31 11.88 -0.59
C CYS A 164 6.94 11.18 -0.62
N MET A 165 6.47 10.69 0.54
CA MET A 165 5.17 10.03 0.65
C MET A 165 3.97 10.95 0.38
N MET A 166 4.19 12.26 0.30
CA MET A 166 3.17 13.18 -0.21
C MET A 166 3.33 13.42 -1.69
N CYS A 167 4.40 14.09 -2.11
CA CYS A 167 4.51 14.64 -3.47
C CYS A 167 5.33 13.79 -4.45
N GLY A 168 5.90 12.67 -4.02
CA GLY A 168 6.70 11.80 -4.88
C GLY A 168 8.08 12.33 -5.27
N SER A 169 8.45 13.56 -4.88
CA SER A 169 9.81 14.09 -5.07
C SER A 169 10.86 13.13 -4.51
N THR A 170 11.97 12.95 -5.23
CA THR A 170 13.09 12.08 -4.83
C THR A 170 14.25 12.86 -4.20
N GLU A 171 14.11 14.18 -4.11
CA GLU A 171 15.14 15.09 -3.62
C GLU A 171 14.86 15.56 -2.18
N GLY A 172 15.91 15.92 -1.44
CA GLY A 172 15.78 16.56 -0.12
C GLY A 172 15.06 15.71 0.93
N LEU A 173 15.17 14.38 0.86
CA LEU A 173 14.33 13.49 1.65
C LEU A 173 14.73 13.42 3.12
N MET A 174 13.79 13.78 3.97
CA MET A 174 13.85 13.62 5.41
C MET A 174 12.92 12.50 5.88
N LEU A 175 13.41 11.65 6.77
CA LEU A 175 12.59 10.65 7.44
C LEU A 175 11.61 11.31 8.42
N CYS A 176 10.45 10.68 8.61
CA CYS A 176 9.56 11.02 9.71
C CYS A 176 10.32 10.88 11.04
N SER A 177 10.36 11.94 11.84
CA SER A 177 11.11 11.96 13.12
C SER A 177 10.57 10.95 14.12
N GLY A 178 9.27 10.65 14.06
CA GLY A 178 8.61 9.68 14.94
C GLY A 178 8.88 8.23 14.52
N CYS A 179 8.33 7.80 13.40
CA CYS A 179 8.41 6.39 12.98
C CYS A 179 9.72 6.04 12.28
N LYS A 180 10.42 6.98 11.64
CA LYS A 180 11.58 6.76 10.75
C LYS A 180 11.34 5.70 9.65
N VAL A 181 10.10 5.56 9.19
CA VAL A 181 9.71 4.62 8.11
C VAL A 181 9.44 5.38 6.81
N VAL A 182 8.55 6.37 6.85
CA VAL A 182 8.19 7.19 5.69
C VAL A 182 9.12 8.39 5.52
N ARG A 183 9.26 8.87 4.28
CA ARG A 183 10.08 10.03 3.90
C ARG A 183 9.23 11.17 3.35
N TYR A 184 9.72 12.39 3.51
CA TYR A 184 9.12 13.61 2.99
C TYR A 184 10.22 14.51 2.44
N CYS A 185 9.96 15.32 1.41
CA CYS A 185 10.93 16.32 0.95
C CYS A 185 10.88 17.61 1.78
N SER A 186 9.80 17.83 2.56
CA SER A 186 9.60 19.04 3.35
C SER A 186 8.75 18.80 4.60
N LEU A 187 8.83 19.75 5.54
CA LEU A 187 7.99 19.77 6.74
C LEU A 187 6.50 19.93 6.40
N GLU A 188 6.18 20.68 5.34
CA GLU A 188 4.82 20.89 4.84
C GLU A 188 4.20 19.58 4.36
N CYS A 189 4.89 18.86 3.47
CA CYS A 189 4.49 17.52 3.04
C CYS A 189 4.26 16.59 4.25
N ARG A 190 5.14 16.63 5.27
CA ARG A 190 4.93 15.85 6.48
C ARG A 190 3.66 16.25 7.25
N ARG A 191 3.37 17.55 7.35
CA ARG A 191 2.19 18.07 8.07
C ARG A 191 0.90 17.70 7.36
N GLU A 192 0.86 17.83 6.04
CA GLU A 192 -0.32 17.45 5.25
C GLU A 192 -0.58 15.94 5.32
N HIS A 193 0.47 15.10 5.26
CA HIS A 193 0.29 13.65 5.40
C HIS A 193 -0.15 13.22 6.79
N HIS A 194 0.03 14.07 7.81
CA HIS A 194 -0.04 13.66 9.20
C HIS A 194 -1.41 13.07 9.56
N SER A 195 -2.52 13.59 9.03
CA SER A 195 -3.87 13.08 9.32
C SER A 195 -4.03 11.60 8.93
N VAL A 196 -3.46 11.22 7.78
CA VAL A 196 -3.46 9.84 7.26
C VAL A 196 -2.39 9.00 7.97
N HIS A 197 -1.17 9.53 8.09
CA HIS A 197 -0.02 8.79 8.62
C HIS A 197 -0.05 8.59 10.16
N LYS A 198 -0.77 9.42 10.92
CA LYS A 198 -0.68 9.46 12.40
C LYS A 198 -0.89 8.10 13.07
N LYS A 199 -1.84 7.30 12.58
CA LYS A 199 -2.14 5.97 13.15
C LYS A 199 -0.97 5.01 12.94
N ASP A 200 -0.46 4.94 11.71
CA ASP A 200 0.67 4.08 11.34
C ASP A 200 1.97 4.55 12.01
N CYS A 201 2.15 5.87 12.14
CA CYS A 201 3.29 6.46 12.82
C CYS A 201 3.37 5.97 14.28
N ARG A 202 2.24 6.04 14.99
CA ARG A 202 2.13 5.59 16.38
C ARG A 202 2.29 4.07 16.50
N ALA A 203 1.74 3.30 15.55
CA ALA A 203 1.94 1.86 15.50
C ALA A 203 3.43 1.51 15.37
N ALA A 204 4.12 2.14 14.42
CA ALA A 204 5.55 1.94 14.21
C ALA A 204 6.40 2.34 15.43
N GLN A 205 6.06 3.41 16.13
CA GLN A 205 6.75 3.79 17.36
C GLN A 205 6.58 2.74 18.47
N ARG A 206 5.35 2.21 18.66
CA ARG A 206 5.09 1.16 19.65
C ARG A 206 5.83 -0.14 19.33
N GLU A 207 5.91 -0.52 18.07
CA GLU A 207 6.64 -1.72 17.65
C GLU A 207 8.13 -1.57 17.89
N LYS A 208 8.73 -0.42 17.56
CA LYS A 208 10.15 -0.16 17.91
C LYS A 208 10.41 -0.26 19.41
N LEU A 209 9.46 0.13 20.26
CA LEU A 209 9.59 -0.04 21.70
C LEU A 209 9.50 -1.51 22.11
N ARG A 210 8.55 -2.26 21.54
CA ARG A 210 8.40 -3.70 21.79
C ARG A 210 9.65 -4.47 21.37
N ASP A 211 10.20 -4.19 20.20
CA ASP A 211 11.43 -4.81 19.71
C ASP A 211 12.61 -4.55 20.67
N LYS A 212 12.77 -3.30 21.14
CA LYS A 212 13.80 -2.95 22.14
C LYS A 212 13.62 -3.68 23.46
N ILE A 213 12.38 -3.81 23.95
CA ILE A 213 12.06 -4.55 25.18
C ILE A 213 12.42 -6.03 24.98
N GLN A 214 12.00 -6.63 23.88
CA GLN A 214 12.27 -8.03 23.59
C GLN A 214 13.77 -8.30 23.45
N GLU A 215 14.50 -7.43 22.76
CA GLU A 215 15.96 -7.50 22.66
C GLU A 215 16.63 -7.40 24.03
N HIS A 216 16.17 -6.47 24.89
CA HIS A 216 16.69 -6.35 26.25
C HIS A 216 16.45 -7.63 27.08
N LEU A 217 15.25 -8.20 27.02
CA LEU A 217 14.91 -9.45 27.72
C LEU A 217 15.75 -10.63 27.23
N LEU A 218 16.01 -10.73 25.93
CA LEU A 218 16.88 -11.75 25.35
C LEU A 218 18.32 -11.62 25.87
N ARG A 219 18.87 -10.40 25.85
CA ARG A 219 20.22 -10.15 26.40
C ARG A 219 20.32 -10.47 27.90
N GLN A 220 19.28 -10.13 28.67
CA GLN A 220 19.22 -10.51 30.09
C GLN A 220 19.23 -12.03 30.26
N ARG A 221 18.39 -12.76 29.51
CA ARG A 221 18.32 -14.23 29.54
C ARG A 221 19.66 -14.87 29.16
N GLU A 222 20.32 -14.38 28.11
CA GLU A 222 21.64 -14.84 27.69
C GLU A 222 22.71 -14.57 28.75
N SER A 223 22.70 -13.39 29.37
CA SER A 223 23.63 -13.05 30.46
C SER A 223 23.42 -13.94 31.69
N HIS A 224 22.17 -14.25 32.02
CA HIS A 224 21.81 -15.15 33.12
C HIS A 224 22.25 -16.58 32.81
N PHE A 225 22.00 -17.06 31.60
CA PHE A 225 22.42 -18.39 31.14
C PHE A 225 23.95 -18.55 31.13
N SER A 226 24.69 -17.54 30.65
CA SER A 226 26.16 -17.52 30.68
C SER A 226 26.72 -17.54 32.10
N LYS A 227 26.11 -16.80 33.04
CA LYS A 227 26.48 -16.86 34.48
C LYS A 227 26.25 -18.25 35.08
N PHE A 228 25.21 -18.97 34.64
CA PHE A 228 24.96 -20.35 35.08
C PHE A 228 25.92 -21.36 34.48
N LYS A 229 26.34 -21.17 33.22
CA LYS A 229 27.27 -22.07 32.52
C LYS A 229 28.71 -22.01 33.09
N VAL A 230 29.13 -20.84 33.59
CA VAL A 230 30.44 -20.65 34.26
C VAL A 230 30.49 -21.26 35.67
N ARG A 231 29.33 -21.58 36.28
CA ARG A 231 29.23 -22.09 37.65
C ARG A 231 29.08 -23.63 37.77
N LYS A 232 29.13 -24.37 36.66
CA LYS A 232 29.19 -25.84 36.70
C LYS A 232 30.67 -26.27 36.79
N PRO A 233 31.08 -26.98 37.86
CA PRO A 233 32.42 -27.57 37.98
C PRO A 233 32.62 -28.73 36.99
#